data_AF-A0A510XW17-F1
#
_entry.id   AF-A0A510XW17-F1
#
_cell.length_a   1.000
_cell.length_b   1.000
_cell.length_c   1.000
_cell.angle_alpha   90.00
_cell.angle_beta   90.00
_cell.angle_gamma   90.00
#
_symmetry.space_group_name_H-M   'P 1'
#
loop_
_entity.id
_entity.type
_entity.pdbx_description
1 polymer ?
#
loop_
_entity_poly.entity_id
_entity_poly.type
_entity_poly.pdbx_seq_one_letter_code
_entity_poly.pdbx_strand_id
1 'polypeptide(L)'
;MNLLNSDNFWQFACTLYAKPEQQHILLALQNQQGKNVNLCLLLLYLDSLKLSINTDQLSALIESIDEFDTQALNPLRSARSYLKEHQHTISDYAAIRKELLSAELKLEKQQQQILIDTANKFEFLEAVKPNNIELYVKAT
;
A
#
# COMPACT_ATOMS: atom_id res chain seq x y z
N MET A 1 -12.98 19.87 -6.63
CA MET A 1 -11.55 19.65 -6.33
C MET A 1 -11.48 18.45 -5.41
N ASN A 2 -10.64 17.47 -5.73
CA ASN A 2 -10.41 16.33 -4.83
C ASN A 2 -9.61 16.81 -3.62
N LEU A 3 -10.01 16.40 -2.41
CA LEU A 3 -9.36 16.77 -1.16
C LEU A 3 -7.94 16.18 -1.07
N LEU A 4 -7.80 14.93 -1.54
CA LEU A 4 -6.55 14.17 -1.54
C LEU A 4 -5.98 14.12 -2.96
N ASN A 5 -4.66 14.32 -3.07
CA ASN A 5 -3.92 14.28 -4.33
C ASN A 5 -2.97 13.08 -4.36
N SER A 6 -3.00 12.33 -5.46
CA SER A 6 -2.23 11.09 -5.62
C SER A 6 -0.72 11.30 -5.68
N ASP A 7 -0.24 12.40 -6.26
CA ASP A 7 1.20 12.69 -6.30
C ASP A 7 1.72 13.09 -4.92
N ASN A 8 0.95 13.84 -4.14
CA ASN A 8 1.27 14.14 -2.74
C ASN A 8 1.32 12.87 -1.90
N PHE A 9 0.36 11.97 -2.08
CA PHE A 9 0.37 10.68 -1.40
C PHE A 9 1.58 9.83 -1.81
N TRP A 10 1.90 9.76 -3.10
CA TRP A 10 3.08 9.04 -3.59
C TRP A 10 4.38 9.59 -2.97
N GLN A 11 4.55 10.91 -2.94
CA GLN A 11 5.71 11.55 -2.31
C GLN A 11 5.81 11.26 -0.81
N PHE A 12 4.66 11.31 -0.11
CA PHE A 12 4.59 10.91 1.29
C PHE A 12 5.02 9.46 1.48
N ALA A 13 4.47 8.54 0.69
CA ALA A 13 4.79 7.11 0.73
C ALA A 13 6.28 6.85 0.51
N CYS A 14 6.90 7.46 -0.51
CA CYS A 14 8.34 7.34 -0.75
C CYS A 14 9.17 7.87 0.43
N THR A 15 8.79 9.02 0.99
CA THR A 15 9.51 9.64 2.11
C THR A 15 9.43 8.79 3.38
N LEU A 16 8.25 8.21 3.64
CA LEU A 16 8.04 7.34 4.79
C LEU A 16 8.81 6.03 4.63
N TYR A 17 8.71 5.40 3.46
CA TYR A 17 9.35 4.11 3.17
C TYR A 17 10.88 4.20 3.13
N ALA A 18 11.45 5.38 2.83
CA ALA A 18 12.90 5.60 2.89
C ALA A 18 13.48 5.49 4.31
N LYS A 19 12.65 5.51 5.36
CA LYS A 19 13.08 5.36 6.75
C LYS A 19 13.17 3.86 7.10
N PRO A 20 14.35 3.32 7.48
CA PRO A 20 14.54 1.89 7.73
C PRO A 20 13.57 1.31 8.78
N GLU A 21 13.29 2.06 9.85
CA GLU A 21 12.35 1.63 10.90
C GLU A 21 10.92 1.48 10.36
N GLN A 22 10.48 2.41 9.51
CA GLN A 22 9.14 2.38 8.90
C GLN A 22 9.04 1.23 7.90
N GLN A 23 10.08 1.04 7.09
CA GLN A 23 10.16 -0.10 6.19
C GLN A 23 10.05 -1.43 6.96
N HIS A 24 10.77 -1.57 8.08
CA HIS A 24 10.71 -2.78 8.90
C HIS A 24 9.30 -3.04 9.45
N ILE A 25 8.65 -2.01 9.99
CA ILE A 25 7.28 -2.10 10.54
C ILE A 25 6.28 -2.49 9.44
N LEU A 26 6.31 -1.81 8.29
CA LEU A 26 5.39 -2.09 7.18
C LEU A 26 5.58 -3.50 6.62
N LEU A 27 6.82 -3.96 6.52
CA LEU A 27 7.12 -5.34 6.12
C LEU A 27 6.67 -6.36 7.17
N ALA A 28 6.76 -6.04 8.47
CA ALA A 28 6.24 -6.92 9.51
C ALA A 28 4.71 -7.03 9.43
N LEU A 29 4.00 -5.93 9.24
CA LEU A 29 2.54 -5.92 9.03
C LEU A 29 2.12 -6.75 7.81
N GLN A 30 2.86 -6.61 6.71
CA GLN A 30 2.61 -7.41 5.50
C GLN A 30 2.85 -8.91 5.76
N ASN A 31 4.04 -9.27 6.24
CA ASN A 31 4.45 -10.67 6.31
C ASN A 31 3.78 -11.46 7.45
N GLN A 32 3.47 -10.81 8.57
CA GLN A 32 2.92 -11.48 9.76
C GLN A 32 1.39 -11.41 9.82
N GLN A 33 0.78 -10.35 9.27
CA GLN A 33 -0.66 -10.10 9.38
C GLN A 33 -1.37 -9.97 8.03
N GLY A 34 -0.66 -10.17 6.91
CA GLY A 34 -1.23 -10.10 5.56
C GLY A 34 -1.72 -8.70 5.17
N LYS A 35 -1.30 -7.64 5.88
CA LYS A 35 -1.82 -6.28 5.65
C LYS A 35 -1.27 -5.69 4.36
N ASN A 36 -2.10 -4.96 3.63
CA ASN A 36 -1.69 -4.27 2.41
C ASN A 36 -0.85 -3.02 2.76
N VAL A 37 0.39 -2.98 2.28
CA VAL A 37 1.34 -1.89 2.56
C VAL A 37 0.86 -0.53 2.04
N ASN A 38 0.27 -0.47 0.84
CA ASN A 38 -0.25 0.80 0.29
C ASN A 38 -1.44 1.32 1.10
N LEU A 39 -2.29 0.42 1.61
CA LEU A 39 -3.35 0.81 2.53
C LEU A 39 -2.76 1.32 3.85
N CYS A 40 -1.79 0.63 4.46
CA CYS A 40 -1.09 1.14 5.65
C CYS A 40 -0.50 2.54 5.41
N LEU A 41 0.14 2.77 4.27
CA LEU A 41 0.70 4.06 3.88
C LEU A 41 -0.39 5.14 3.75
N LEU A 42 -1.55 4.81 3.17
CA LEU A 42 -2.67 5.74 3.08
C LEU A 42 -3.18 6.14 4.47
N LEU A 43 -3.34 5.19 5.38
CA LEU A 43 -3.84 5.47 6.73
C LEU A 43 -2.89 6.41 7.49
N LEU A 44 -1.58 6.19 7.37
CA LEU A 44 -0.55 7.07 7.92
C LEU A 44 -0.54 8.44 7.24
N TYR A 45 -0.85 8.51 5.94
CA TYR A 45 -0.99 9.76 5.22
C TYR A 45 -2.19 10.56 5.72
N LEU A 46 -3.36 9.93 5.87
CA LEU A 46 -4.55 10.56 6.45
C LEU A 46 -4.29 11.02 7.89
N ASP A 47 -3.55 10.24 8.68
CA ASP A 47 -3.15 10.64 10.03
C ASP A 47 -2.32 11.93 10.02
N SER A 48 -1.38 12.06 9.08
CA SER A 48 -0.57 13.27 8.91
C SER A 48 -1.38 14.51 8.52
N LEU A 49 -2.54 14.29 7.89
CA LEU A 49 -3.50 15.33 7.52
C LEU A 49 -4.57 15.58 8.59
N LYS A 50 -4.51 14.89 9.74
CA LYS A 50 -5.52 14.96 10.82
C LYS A 50 -6.91 14.49 10.40
N LEU A 51 -6.99 13.62 9.41
CA LEU A 51 -8.25 13.06 8.92
C LEU A 51 -8.44 11.68 9.54
N SER A 52 -9.54 11.47 10.26
CA SER A 52 -9.91 10.14 10.76
C SER A 52 -10.86 9.43 9.80
N ILE A 53 -10.77 8.10 9.78
CA ILE A 53 -11.75 7.22 9.13
C ILE A 53 -12.48 6.35 10.16
N ASN A 54 -13.65 5.86 9.78
CA ASN A 54 -14.40 4.86 10.54
C ASN A 54 -14.25 3.45 9.94
N THR A 55 -14.87 2.46 10.59
CA THR A 55 -14.81 1.05 10.15
C THR A 55 -15.40 0.83 8.76
N ASP A 56 -16.50 1.50 8.41
CA ASP A 56 -17.16 1.34 7.10
C ASP A 56 -16.28 1.88 5.97
N GLN A 57 -15.63 3.03 6.21
CA GLN A 57 -14.67 3.63 5.29
C GLN A 57 -13.43 2.75 5.12
N LEU A 58 -12.94 2.14 6.21
CA LEU A 58 -11.84 1.19 6.15
C LEU A 58 -12.22 -0.05 5.31
N SER A 59 -13.41 -0.62 5.52
CA SER A 59 -13.91 -1.74 4.73
C SER A 59 -14.00 -1.38 3.24
N ALA A 60 -14.54 -0.20 2.92
CA ALA A 60 -14.60 0.28 1.54
C ALA A 60 -13.22 0.44 0.89
N LEU A 61 -12.20 0.88 1.65
CA LEU A 61 -10.82 0.94 1.15
C LEU A 61 -10.26 -0.45 0.87
N ILE A 62 -10.47 -1.41 1.77
CA ILE A 62 -10.04 -2.80 1.60
C ILE A 62 -10.69 -3.42 0.36
N GLU A 63 -12.01 -3.32 0.25
CA GLU A 63 -12.78 -3.85 -0.90
C GLU A 63 -12.33 -3.21 -2.22
N SER A 64 -11.99 -1.91 -2.22
CA SER A 64 -11.59 -1.20 -3.45
C SER A 64 -10.31 -1.75 -4.10
N ILE A 65 -9.44 -2.39 -3.32
CA ILE A 65 -8.15 -2.90 -3.79
C ILE A 65 -8.09 -4.42 -3.90
N ASP A 66 -9.10 -5.14 -3.40
CA ASP A 66 -9.09 -6.61 -3.28
C ASP A 66 -8.95 -7.32 -4.65
N GLU A 67 -9.75 -6.91 -5.63
CA GLU A 67 -9.66 -7.44 -7.00
C GLU A 67 -8.30 -7.12 -7.62
N PHE A 68 -7.79 -5.91 -7.44
CA PHE A 68 -6.49 -5.49 -8.00
C PHE A 68 -5.32 -6.25 -7.36
N ASP A 69 -5.38 -6.47 -6.05
CA ASP A 69 -4.42 -7.31 -5.32
C ASP A 69 -4.44 -8.74 -5.88
N THR A 70 -5.63 -9.33 -6.00
CA THR A 70 -5.80 -10.72 -6.42
C THR A 70 -5.39 -10.96 -7.87
N GLN A 71 -5.76 -10.05 -8.79
CA GLN A 71 -5.60 -10.26 -10.23
C GLN A 71 -4.27 -9.73 -10.79
N ALA A 72 -3.66 -8.72 -10.15
CA ALA A 72 -2.47 -8.05 -10.68
C ALA A 72 -1.28 -8.06 -9.72
N LEU A 73 -1.46 -7.53 -8.50
CA LEU A 73 -0.34 -7.27 -7.60
C LEU A 73 0.26 -8.55 -7.00
N ASN A 74 -0.58 -9.44 -6.46
CA ASN A 74 -0.16 -10.69 -5.84
C ASN A 74 0.44 -11.68 -6.85
N PRO A 75 -0.12 -11.87 -8.06
CA PRO A 75 0.52 -12.69 -9.09
C PRO A 75 1.95 -12.21 -9.43
N LEU A 76 2.14 -10.89 -9.54
CA LEU A 76 3.46 -10.33 -9.84
C LEU A 76 4.46 -10.54 -8.69
N ARG A 77 4.02 -10.36 -7.44
CA ARG A 77 4.83 -10.65 -6.24
C ARG A 77 5.19 -12.12 -6.14
N SER A 78 4.25 -13.01 -6.41
CA SER A 78 4.47 -14.47 -6.45
C SER A 78 5.49 -14.84 -7.52
N ALA A 79 5.38 -14.28 -8.73
CA ALA A 79 6.36 -14.48 -9.79
C ALA A 79 7.76 -14.01 -9.37
N ARG A 80 7.88 -12.81 -8.79
CA ARG A 80 9.16 -12.28 -8.30
C ARG A 80 9.77 -13.17 -7.21
N SER A 81 8.96 -13.65 -6.26
CA SER A 81 9.41 -14.55 -5.18
C SER A 81 9.90 -15.88 -5.73
N TYR A 82 9.13 -16.50 -6.63
CA TYR A 82 9.51 -17.74 -7.29
C TYR A 82 10.86 -17.63 -8.01
N LEU A 83 11.05 -16.57 -8.81
CA LEU A 83 12.31 -16.37 -9.54
C LEU A 83 13.49 -16.08 -8.60
N LYS A 84 13.25 -15.42 -7.46
CA LYS A 84 14.29 -15.18 -6.45
C LYS A 84 14.78 -16.49 -5.85
N GLU A 85 13.87 -17.43 -5.56
CA GLU A 85 14.23 -18.75 -5.02
C GLU A 85 15.00 -19.60 -6.04
N HIS A 86 14.72 -19.44 -7.33
CA HIS A 86 15.34 -20.19 -8.43
C HIS A 86 16.42 -19.39 -9.17
N GLN A 87 16.95 -18.32 -8.56
CA GLN A 87 17.85 -17.36 -9.23
C GLN A 87 19.10 -18.01 -9.87
N HIS A 88 19.56 -19.16 -9.37
CA HIS A 88 20.75 -19.85 -9.88
C HIS A 88 20.50 -20.65 -11.18
N THR A 89 19.24 -20.94 -11.52
CA THR A 89 18.86 -21.70 -12.72
C THR A 89 18.30 -20.82 -13.82
N ILE A 90 18.08 -19.53 -13.53
CA ILE A 90 17.50 -18.56 -14.45
C ILE A 90 18.61 -17.76 -15.13
N SER A 91 18.73 -17.91 -16.44
CA SER A 91 19.56 -17.03 -17.27
C SER A 91 19.06 -15.58 -17.16
N ASP A 92 19.98 -14.62 -17.06
CA ASP A 92 19.69 -13.18 -16.97
C ASP A 92 18.76 -12.76 -15.81
N TYR A 93 18.75 -13.51 -14.71
CA TYR A 93 17.94 -13.22 -13.52
C TYR A 93 18.02 -11.75 -13.07
N ALA A 94 19.20 -11.13 -13.10
CA ALA A 94 19.37 -9.73 -12.69
C ALA A 94 18.54 -8.75 -13.55
N ALA A 95 18.46 -8.98 -14.86
CA ALA A 95 17.68 -8.15 -15.77
C ALA A 95 16.17 -8.38 -15.55
N ILE A 96 15.75 -9.65 -15.51
CA ILE A 96 14.34 -10.03 -15.27
C ILE A 96 13.85 -9.47 -13.94
N ARG A 97 14.64 -9.61 -12.87
CA ARG A 97 14.31 -9.06 -11.54
C ARG A 97 14.11 -7.54 -11.59
N LYS A 98 14.94 -6.82 -12.35
CA LYS A 98 14.85 -5.36 -12.47
C LYS A 98 13.56 -4.95 -13.18
N GLU A 99 13.17 -5.66 -14.23
CA GLU A 99 11.93 -5.40 -14.96
C GLU A 99 10.69 -5.68 -14.10
N LEU A 100 10.68 -6.82 -13.39
CA LEU A 100 9.59 -7.17 -12.48
C LEU A 100 9.45 -6.15 -11.34
N LEU A 101 10.56 -5.70 -10.75
CA LEU A 101 10.54 -4.66 -9.73
C LEU A 101 9.98 -3.34 -10.29
N SER A 102 10.34 -2.98 -11.52
CA SER A 102 9.79 -1.79 -12.17
C SER A 102 8.29 -1.91 -12.45
N ALA A 103 7.82 -3.10 -12.83
CA ALA A 103 6.40 -3.36 -13.02
C ALA A 103 5.64 -3.30 -11.70
N GLU A 104 6.18 -3.89 -10.63
CA GLU A 104 5.59 -3.90 -9.30
C GLU A 104 5.40 -2.47 -8.78
N LEU A 105 6.43 -1.63 -8.89
CA LEU A 105 6.34 -0.23 -8.47
C LEU A 105 5.25 0.56 -9.23
N LYS A 106 5.05 0.27 -10.52
CA LYS A 106 3.99 0.89 -11.33
C LYS A 106 2.59 0.43 -10.86
N LEU A 107 2.43 -0.85 -10.57
CA LEU A 107 1.17 -1.38 -10.05
C LEU A 107 0.88 -0.86 -8.64
N GLU A 108 1.90 -0.75 -7.78
CA GLU A 108 1.75 -0.15 -6.45
C GLU A 108 1.30 1.31 -6.55
N LYS A 109 1.88 2.10 -7.47
CA LYS A 109 1.42 3.46 -7.73
C LYS A 109 -0.04 3.50 -8.23
N GLN A 110 -0.44 2.55 -9.07
CA GLN A 110 -1.84 2.42 -9.51
C GLN A 110 -2.78 2.06 -8.35
N GLN A 111 -2.37 1.16 -7.46
CA GLN A 111 -3.16 0.83 -6.27
C GLN A 111 -3.33 2.04 -5.35
N GLN A 112 -2.28 2.86 -5.17
CA GLN A 112 -2.39 4.11 -4.43
C GLN A 112 -3.39 5.09 -5.07
N GLN A 113 -3.49 5.12 -6.40
CA GLN A 113 -4.51 5.91 -7.10
C GLN A 113 -5.93 5.41 -6.78
N ILE A 114 -6.16 4.08 -6.83
CA ILE A 114 -7.46 3.48 -6.47
C ILE A 114 -7.87 3.85 -5.04
N LEU A 115 -6.92 3.79 -4.11
CA LEU A 115 -7.13 4.18 -2.72
C LEU A 115 -7.49 5.66 -2.58
N ILE A 116 -6.80 6.55 -3.27
CA ILE A 116 -7.08 8.00 -3.26
C ILE A 116 -8.45 8.30 -3.87
N ASP A 117 -8.81 7.65 -4.98
CA ASP A 117 -10.11 7.82 -5.63
C ASP A 117 -11.25 7.33 -4.75
N THR A 118 -11.02 6.26 -3.98
CA THR A 118 -11.98 5.75 -3.00
C THR A 118 -12.09 6.69 -1.80
N ALA A 119 -10.96 7.10 -1.23
CA ALA A 119 -10.91 8.00 -0.09
C ALA A 119 -11.52 9.38 -0.38
N ASN A 120 -11.37 9.90 -1.61
CA ASN A 120 -11.99 11.17 -2.02
C ASN A 120 -13.53 11.13 -2.09
N LYS A 121 -14.16 9.97 -1.96
CA LYS A 121 -15.63 9.82 -1.86
C LYS A 121 -16.11 9.91 -0.41
N PHE A 122 -15.20 9.95 0.55
CA PHE A 122 -15.54 9.95 1.97
C PHE A 122 -15.78 11.35 2.50
N GLU A 123 -16.63 11.42 3.53
CA GLU A 123 -16.66 12.55 4.45
C GLU A 123 -15.71 12.25 5.62
N PHE A 124 -14.65 13.05 5.75
CA PHE A 124 -13.68 12.91 6.83
C PHE A 124 -14.09 13.75 8.04
N LEU A 125 -13.75 13.25 9.23
CA LEU A 125 -13.78 14.04 10.45
C LEU A 125 -12.36 14.52 10.76
N GLU A 126 -12.23 15.78 11.13
CA GLU A 126 -10.97 16.29 11.66
C GLU A 126 -10.76 15.76 13.08
N ALA A 127 -9.61 15.15 13.32
CA ALA A 127 -9.21 14.62 14.62
C ALA A 127 -7.85 15.20 15.02
N VAL A 128 -7.68 15.55 16.30
CA VAL A 128 -6.42 16.15 16.79
C VAL A 128 -5.25 15.17 16.66
N LYS A 129 -5.51 13.87 16.86
CA LYS A 129 -4.57 12.76 16.72
C LYS A 129 -5.32 11.51 16.25
N PRO A 130 -5.67 11.39 14.95
CA PRO A 130 -6.21 10.15 14.42
C PRO A 130 -5.19 9.01 14.56
N ASN A 131 -5.69 7.78 14.68
CA ASN A 131 -4.88 6.57 14.67
C ASN A 131 -5.54 5.54 13.74
N ASN A 132 -5.57 5.89 12.45
CA ASN A 132 -6.26 5.10 11.45
C ASN A 132 -5.62 3.72 11.27
N ILE A 133 -4.29 3.63 11.45
CA ILE A 133 -3.58 2.34 11.33
C ILE A 133 -3.98 1.34 12.41
N GLU A 134 -4.33 1.80 13.62
CA GLU A 134 -4.79 0.92 14.70
C GLU A 134 -6.14 0.26 14.36
N LEU A 135 -7.04 0.98 13.67
CA LEU A 135 -8.29 0.40 13.17
C LEU A 135 -8.02 -0.77 12.22
N TYR A 136 -7.05 -0.60 11.32
CA TYR A 136 -6.72 -1.63 10.33
C TYR A 136 -5.97 -2.82 10.94
N VAL A 137 -5.09 -2.59 11.90
CA VAL A 137 -4.38 -3.68 12.61
C VAL A 137 -5.35 -4.51 13.44
N LYS A 138 -6.38 -3.88 14.04
CA LYS A 138 -7.39 -4.58 14.86
C LYS A 138 -8.48 -5.27 14.04
N ALA A 139 -8.68 -4.88 12.79
CA ALA A 139 -9.59 -5.57 11.89
C ALA A 139 -9.04 -6.99 11.62
N THR A 140 -9.72 -8.00 12.19
CA THR A 140 -9.48 -9.44 11.96
C THR A 140 -10.06 -9.89 10.64
#